data_AF-G3HJB5-F1
#
_entry.id   AF-G3HJB5-F1
#
_cell.length_a   1.000
_cell.length_b   1.000
_cell.length_c   1.000
_cell.angle_alpha   90.00
_cell.angle_beta   90.00
_cell.angle_gamma   90.00
#
_symmetry.space_group_name_H-M   'P 1'
#
loop_
_entity.id
_entity.type
_entity.pdbx_description
1 polymer ?
#
loop_
_entity_poly.entity_id
_entity_poly.type
_entity_poly.pdbx_seq_one_letter_code
_entity_poly.pdbx_strand_id
1 'polypeptide(L)'
;MMADEALDSGLVSRVFPDKDNMLNAAFALAAEISSKSPVAVQGSKINLIYSRDHSVDESLDYMATWNMSMLQTQDIIKSVQAAMEKKDTKSATFSKL
;
A
#
# COMPACT_ATOMS: atom_id res chain seq x y z
N MET A 1 0.69 -18.91 22.01
CA MET A 1 0.72 -17.48 21.70
C MET A 1 -0.65 -16.87 21.91
N MET A 2 -0.76 -15.92 22.84
CA MET A 2 -1.97 -15.13 23.09
C MET A 2 -1.85 -13.74 22.44
N ALA A 3 -2.91 -12.92 22.48
CA ALA A 3 -2.98 -11.65 21.75
C ALA A 3 -1.80 -10.70 22.03
N ASP A 4 -1.41 -10.53 23.30
CA ASP A 4 -0.31 -9.63 23.68
C ASP A 4 1.03 -10.12 23.14
N GLU A 5 1.30 -11.42 23.23
CA GLU A 5 2.53 -12.05 22.69
C GLU A 5 2.56 -11.99 21.15
N ALA A 6 1.41 -12.14 20.48
CA ALA A 6 1.31 -12.02 19.03
C ALA A 6 1.55 -10.58 18.54
N LEU A 7 1.14 -9.58 19.33
CA LEU A 7 1.40 -8.18 19.05
C LEU A 7 2.88 -7.84 19.28
N ASP A 8 3.44 -8.26 20.41
CA ASP A 8 4.84 -8.01 20.80
C ASP A 8 5.83 -8.63 19.80
N SER A 9 5.52 -9.82 19.28
CA SER A 9 6.32 -10.49 18.24
C SER A 9 6.11 -9.96 16.82
N GLY A 10 5.16 -9.05 16.59
CA GLY A 10 4.88 -8.44 15.28
C GLY A 10 4.07 -9.31 14.31
N LEU A 11 3.50 -10.44 14.77
CA LEU A 11 2.62 -11.28 13.96
C LEU A 11 1.30 -10.56 13.62
N VAL A 12 0.77 -9.77 14.55
CA VAL A 12 -0.40 -8.92 14.34
C VAL A 12 -0.04 -7.46 14.54
N SER A 13 -0.62 -6.56 13.73
CA SER A 13 -0.30 -5.14 13.81
C SER A 13 -1.04 -4.39 14.93
N ARG A 14 -2.21 -4.87 15.35
CA ARG A 14 -3.09 -4.22 16.35
C ARG A 14 -3.96 -5.26 17.06
N VAL A 15 -4.29 -5.01 18.33
CA VAL A 15 -5.25 -5.78 19.13
C VAL A 15 -6.42 -4.87 19.50
N PHE A 16 -7.64 -5.43 19.53
CA PHE A 16 -8.88 -4.72 19.79
C PHE A 16 -9.68 -5.42 20.91
N PRO A 17 -10.53 -4.69 21.65
CA PRO A 17 -11.28 -5.25 22.78
C PRO A 17 -12.30 -6.32 22.35
N ASP A 18 -12.82 -6.24 21.13
CA ASP A 18 -13.80 -7.17 20.58
C ASP A 18 -13.74 -7.20 19.04
N LYS A 19 -14.52 -8.13 18.49
CA LYS A 19 -14.61 -8.40 17.05
C LYS A 19 -15.16 -7.22 16.26
N ASP A 20 -16.13 -6.49 16.80
CA ASP A 20 -16.81 -5.41 16.07
C ASP A 20 -15.86 -4.22 15.91
N ASN A 21 -15.14 -3.85 16.96
CA ASN A 21 -14.08 -2.85 16.92
C ASN A 21 -12.96 -3.25 15.95
N MET A 22 -12.55 -4.53 15.96
CA MET A 22 -11.56 -5.05 15.01
C MET A 22 -12.03 -4.94 13.55
N LEU A 23 -13.26 -5.34 13.25
CA LEU A 23 -13.81 -5.28 11.89
C LEU A 23 -13.96 -3.83 11.41
N ASN A 24 -14.43 -2.93 12.26
CA ASN A 24 -14.52 -1.50 11.93
C ASN A 24 -13.15 -0.93 11.57
N ALA A 25 -12.12 -1.23 12.36
CA ALA A 25 -10.75 -0.81 12.07
C ALA A 25 -10.18 -1.46 10.79
N ALA A 26 -10.47 -2.74 10.55
CA ALA A 26 -10.04 -3.45 9.35
C ALA A 26 -10.68 -2.88 8.07
N PHE A 27 -11.98 -2.56 8.10
CA PHE A 27 -12.66 -1.92 6.97
C PHE A 27 -12.20 -0.47 6.76
N ALA A 28 -11.92 0.28 7.83
CA ALA A 28 -11.33 1.61 7.71
C ALA A 28 -9.95 1.55 7.04
N LEU A 29 -9.11 0.57 7.42
CA LEU A 29 -7.82 0.33 6.77
C LEU A 29 -7.99 -0.07 5.29
N ALA A 30 -8.94 -0.96 4.99
CA ALA A 30 -9.23 -1.35 3.62
C ALA A 30 -9.66 -0.14 2.77
N ALA A 31 -10.55 0.72 3.30
CA ALA A 31 -10.97 1.95 2.64
C ALA A 31 -9.80 2.92 2.43
N GLU A 32 -8.89 3.05 3.41
CA GLU A 32 -7.69 3.87 3.26
C GLU A 32 -6.79 3.34 2.14
N ILE A 33 -6.54 2.03 2.09
CA ILE A 33 -5.75 1.40 1.02
C ILE A 33 -6.42 1.61 -0.34
N SER A 34 -7.74 1.41 -0.43
CA SER A 34 -8.52 1.61 -1.65
C SER A 34 -8.59 3.06 -2.12
N SER A 35 -8.31 4.04 -1.24
CA SER A 35 -8.23 5.45 -1.63
C SER A 35 -6.94 5.82 -2.37
N LYS A 36 -5.96 4.91 -2.43
CA LYS A 36 -4.67 5.15 -3.08
C LYS A 36 -4.67 4.64 -4.53
N SER A 37 -3.66 5.06 -5.29
CA SER A 37 -3.44 4.52 -6.65
C SER A 37 -3.38 2.99 -6.62
N PRO A 38 -4.27 2.28 -7.36
CA PRO A 38 -4.24 0.82 -7.41
C PRO A 38 -2.95 0.31 -8.06
N VAL A 39 -2.39 1.05 -9.02
CA VAL A 39 -1.08 0.73 -9.63
C VAL A 39 0.02 0.75 -8.57
N ALA A 40 0.06 1.80 -7.75
CA ALA A 40 1.06 1.93 -6.70
C ALA A 40 0.91 0.87 -5.61
N VAL A 41 -0.30 0.64 -5.09
CA VAL A 41 -0.54 -0.34 -4.00
C VAL A 41 -0.23 -1.77 -4.46
N GLN A 42 -0.75 -2.18 -5.61
CA GLN A 42 -0.54 -3.53 -6.11
C GLN A 42 0.92 -3.76 -6.51
N GLY A 43 1.52 -2.79 -7.21
CA GLY A 43 2.94 -2.83 -7.56
C GLY A 43 3.86 -2.90 -6.35
N SER A 44 3.54 -2.15 -5.28
CA SER A 44 4.29 -2.19 -4.02
C SER A 44 4.23 -3.59 -3.38
N LYS A 45 3.03 -4.20 -3.31
CA LYS A 45 2.89 -5.55 -2.75
C LYS A 45 3.65 -6.60 -3.56
N ILE A 46 3.59 -6.54 -4.89
CA ILE A 46 4.30 -7.45 -5.79
C ILE A 46 5.81 -7.33 -5.56
N ASN A 47 6.35 -6.10 -5.54
CA ASN A 47 7.77 -5.88 -5.33
C ASN A 47 8.23 -6.24 -3.92
N LEU A 48 7.44 -5.98 -2.88
CA LEU A 48 7.76 -6.43 -1.50
C LEU A 48 7.90 -7.95 -1.41
N ILE A 49 7.02 -8.69 -2.10
CA ILE A 49 7.10 -10.15 -2.15
C ILE A 49 8.35 -10.59 -2.93
N TYR A 50 8.61 -9.98 -4.09
CA TYR A 50 9.79 -10.29 -4.88
C TYR A 50 11.08 -10.04 -4.08
N SER A 51 11.18 -8.88 -3.42
CA SER A 51 12.33 -8.50 -2.60
C SER A 51 12.58 -9.38 -1.40
N ARG A 52 11.55 -10.05 -0.86
CA ARG A 52 11.72 -11.01 0.22
C ARG A 52 12.46 -12.26 -0.24
N ASP A 53 12.26 -12.67 -1.49
CA ASP A 53 12.69 -13.98 -2.00
C ASP A 53 13.95 -13.89 -2.88
N HIS A 54 14.52 -12.69 -3.07
CA HIS A 54 15.68 -12.42 -3.93
C HIS A 54 16.71 -11.53 -3.22
N SER A 55 17.93 -11.46 -3.77
CA SER A 55 18.93 -10.50 -3.29
C SER A 55 18.48 -9.06 -3.56
N VAL A 56 19.10 -8.11 -2.85
CA VAL A 56 18.81 -6.68 -3.03
C VAL A 56 19.10 -6.23 -4.47
N ASP A 57 20.19 -6.69 -5.08
CA ASP A 57 20.57 -6.30 -6.44
C ASP A 57 19.55 -6.80 -7.48
N GLU A 58 19.15 -8.07 -7.40
CA GLU A 58 18.10 -8.64 -8.25
C GLU A 58 16.77 -7.91 -8.06
N SER A 59 16.45 -7.54 -6.83
CA SER A 59 15.23 -6.82 -6.49
C SER A 59 15.20 -5.40 -7.06
N LEU A 60 16.34 -4.71 -7.05
CA LEU A 60 16.47 -3.38 -7.63
C LEU A 60 16.37 -3.42 -9.15
N ASP A 61 16.97 -4.42 -9.81
CA ASP A 61 16.81 -4.65 -11.25
C ASP A 61 15.35 -4.94 -11.63
N TYR A 62 14.68 -5.81 -10.86
CA TYR A 62 13.27 -6.10 -11.04
C TYR A 62 12.39 -4.85 -10.83
N MET A 63 12.64 -4.07 -9.77
CA MET A 63 11.92 -2.83 -9.49
C MET A 63 12.09 -1.80 -10.62
N ALA A 64 13.30 -1.66 -11.17
CA ALA A 64 13.57 -0.77 -12.29
C ALA A 64 12.80 -1.19 -13.54
N THR A 65 12.83 -2.48 -13.86
CA THR A 65 12.08 -3.08 -14.98
C THR A 65 10.56 -2.90 -14.81
N TRP A 66 10.04 -3.11 -13.59
CA TRP A 66 8.63 -2.94 -13.26
C TRP A 66 8.19 -1.47 -13.42
N ASN A 67 8.95 -0.55 -12.83
CA ASN A 67 8.61 0.88 -12.83
C ASN A 67 8.80 1.55 -14.19
N MET A 68 9.62 1.00 -15.10
CA MET A 68 9.70 1.46 -16.50
C MET A 68 8.31 1.54 -17.15
N SER A 69 7.42 0.60 -16.84
CA SER A 69 6.02 0.61 -17.30
C SER A 69 5.10 1.35 -16.34
N MET A 70 5.18 1.05 -15.04
CA MET A 70 4.18 1.52 -14.08
C MET A 70 4.26 3.02 -13.77
N LEU A 71 5.40 3.67 -13.98
CA LEU A 71 5.53 5.13 -13.86
C LEU A 71 4.80 5.89 -14.99
N GLN A 72 4.36 5.22 -16.05
CA GLN A 72 3.62 5.84 -17.15
C GLN A 72 2.10 5.95 -16.88
N THR A 73 1.68 5.86 -15.62
CA THR A 73 0.28 5.98 -15.19
C THR A 73 -0.17 7.44 -15.04
N GLN A 74 -1.47 7.70 -15.29
CA GLN A 74 -2.11 8.98 -14.98
C GLN A 74 -2.19 9.26 -13.47
N ASP A 75 -2.06 8.23 -12.64
CA ASP A 75 -2.16 8.37 -11.18
C ASP A 75 -1.06 9.27 -10.62
N ILE A 76 0.14 9.24 -11.21
CA ILE A 76 1.25 10.13 -10.83
C ILE A 76 0.93 11.57 -11.24
N ILE A 77 0.48 11.79 -12.48
CA ILE A 77 0.13 13.12 -12.99
C ILE A 77 -0.94 13.78 -12.11
N LYS A 78 -2.01 13.04 -11.79
CA LYS A 78 -3.08 13.52 -10.88
C LYS A 78 -2.55 13.84 -9.49
N SER A 79 -1.66 13.01 -8.95
CA SER A 79 -1.08 13.23 -7.62
C SER A 79 -0.18 14.47 -7.59
N VAL A 80 0.65 14.66 -8.62
CA VAL A 80 1.51 15.83 -8.77
C VAL A 80 0.66 17.10 -8.92
N GLN A 81 -0.39 17.06 -9.75
CA GLN A 81 -1.32 18.19 -9.91
C GLN A 81 -2.01 18.54 -8.59
N ALA A 82 -2.54 17.56 -7.85
CA ALA A 82 -3.14 17.79 -6.55
C ALA A 82 -2.15 18.45 -5.57
N ALA A 83 -0.90 17.98 -5.54
CA ALA A 83 0.15 18.56 -4.71
C ALA A 83 0.48 20.01 -5.11
N MET A 84 0.60 20.29 -6.42
CA MET A 84 0.83 21.64 -6.94
C MET A 84 -0.31 22.60 -6.59
N GLU A 85 -1.55 22.12 -6.64
CA GLU A 85 -2.75 22.87 -6.29
C GLU A 85 -3.00 22.93 -4.77
N LYS A 86 -2.12 22.34 -3.95
CA LYS A 86 -2.28 22.19 -2.49
C LYS A 86 -3.61 21.54 -2.09
N LYS A 87 -4.14 20.67 -2.95
CA LYS A 87 -5.29 19.82 -2.66
C LYS A 87 -4.83 18.59 -1.91
N ASP A 88 -5.72 18.04 -1.07
CA ASP A 88 -5.46 16.77 -0.40
C ASP A 88 -5.31 15.66 -1.45
N THR A 89 -4.23 14.90 -1.40
CA THR A 89 -4.00 13.78 -2.34
C THR A 89 -5.04 12.67 -2.15
N LYS A 90 -5.73 12.62 -1.01
CA LYS A 90 -6.89 11.75 -0.77
C LYS A 90 -8.11 12.12 -1.62
N SER A 91 -8.18 13.33 -2.20
CA SER A 91 -9.27 13.72 -3.09
C SER A 91 -9.03 13.31 -4.56
N ALA A 92 -7.87 12.73 -4.88
CA ALA A 92 -7.55 12.30 -6.23
C ALA A 92 -8.29 10.99 -6.57
N THR A 93 -9.13 11.01 -7.59
CA THR A 93 -9.82 9.81 -8.09
C THR A 93 -8.96 9.10 -9.15
N PHE A 94 -8.60 7.85 -8.87
CA PHE A 94 -7.85 6.99 -9.78
C PHE A 94 -8.79 6.11 -10.61
N SER A 95 -8.33 5.70 -11.79
CA SER A 95 -9.10 4.79 -12.64
C SER A 95 -9.07 3.38 -12.04
N LYS A 96 -10.06 2.53 -12.40
CA LYS A 96 -9.94 1.09 -12.12
C LYS A 96 -8.69 0.53 -12.78
N LEU A 97 -8.01 -0.39 -12.09
CA LEU A 97 -6.90 -1.18 -12.61
C LEU A 97 -7.40 -2.55 -13.02
#